data_AF-A0ABD2TIU8-F1
#
_entry.id   AF-A0ABD2TIU8-F1
#
_cell.length_a   1.000
_cell.length_b   1.000
_cell.length_c   1.000
_cell.angle_alpha   90.00
_cell.angle_beta   90.00
_cell.angle_gamma   90.00
#
_symmetry.space_group_name_H-M   'P 1'
#
loop_
_entity.id
_entity.type
_entity.pdbx_description
1 polymer ?
#
loop_
_entity_poly.entity_id
_entity_poly.type
_entity_poly.pdbx_seq_one_letter_code
_entity_poly.pdbx_strand_id
1 'polypeptide(L)'
;MQAMEQSKSRIELLDELASKLNEAISMREKQLIGNVALDLEIAIDDAPSPVRIVSPKDDNADNSDENEDVDLETIKLDDSQELQAPYDGNADLKTDNELINLEASTSGNMSKEADRINSLKGVSSYEEFLEHIDQQLRDIEVELVTFLRFSSLILENKDKLENSKVQQALDVLEGVHQLRGRIESIVQKKAGVH
;
A
#
# COMPACT_ATOMS: atom_id res chain seq x y z
N MET A 1 49.98 6.28 -19.46
CA MET A 1 49.75 6.94 -18.15
C MET A 1 48.30 7.35 -17.94
N GLN A 2 47.61 7.90 -18.94
CA GLN A 2 46.21 8.35 -18.83
C GLN A 2 45.18 7.29 -18.40
N ALA A 3 45.29 6.05 -18.88
CA ALA A 3 44.36 4.97 -18.50
C ALA A 3 44.45 4.59 -17.01
N MET A 4 45.65 4.70 -16.42
CA MET A 4 45.86 4.41 -15.00
C MET A 4 45.23 5.50 -14.13
N GLU A 5 45.33 6.76 -14.55
CA GLU A 5 44.72 7.90 -13.86
C GLU A 5 43.19 7.88 -13.93
N GLN A 6 42.62 7.48 -15.08
CA GLN A 6 41.18 7.21 -15.20
C GLN A 6 40.72 6.07 -14.31
N SER A 7 41.49 4.97 -14.23
CA SER A 7 41.16 3.86 -13.32
C SER A 7 41.19 4.29 -11.87
N LYS A 8 42.16 5.13 -11.47
CA LYS A 8 42.27 5.65 -10.10
C LYS A 8 41.08 6.55 -9.76
N SER A 9 40.72 7.49 -10.64
CA SER A 9 39.56 8.37 -10.44
C SER A 9 38.25 7.57 -10.35
N ARG A 10 38.10 6.50 -11.14
CA ARG A 10 36.92 5.62 -11.06
C ARG A 10 36.85 4.89 -9.71
N ILE A 11 37.97 4.41 -9.19
CA ILE A 11 38.02 3.74 -7.88
C ILE A 11 37.66 4.71 -6.77
N GLU A 12 38.23 5.92 -6.77
CA GLU A 12 37.91 6.97 -5.79
C GLU A 12 36.41 7.34 -5.80
N LEU A 13 35.79 7.44 -6.98
CA LEU A 13 34.35 7.68 -7.11
C LEU A 13 33.51 6.52 -6.53
N LEU A 14 33.94 5.28 -6.77
CA LEU A 14 33.25 4.10 -6.25
C LEU A 14 33.36 4.01 -4.72
N ASP A 15 34.51 4.37 -4.17
CA ASP A 15 34.71 4.44 -2.71
C ASP A 15 33.83 5.53 -2.08
N GLU A 16 33.72 6.70 -2.71
CA GLU A 16 32.80 7.76 -2.26
C GLU A 16 31.34 7.30 -2.30
N LEU A 17 30.95 6.63 -3.39
CA LEU A 17 29.59 6.10 -3.53
C LEU A 17 29.28 5.05 -2.46
N ALA A 18 30.22 4.13 -2.21
CA ALA A 18 30.07 3.10 -1.18
C ALA A 18 29.92 3.72 0.22
N SER A 19 30.71 4.76 0.52
CA SER A 19 30.60 5.52 1.78
C SER A 19 29.21 6.15 1.95
N LYS A 20 28.72 6.85 0.92
CA LYS A 20 27.38 7.48 0.95
C LYS A 20 26.25 6.46 1.06
N LEU A 21 26.39 5.31 0.41
CA LEU A 21 25.40 4.24 0.52
C LEU A 21 25.34 3.69 1.94
N ASN A 22 26.48 3.45 2.58
CA ASN A 22 26.54 2.99 3.96
C ASN A 22 25.95 4.02 4.94
N GLU A 23 26.19 5.31 4.71
CA GLU A 23 25.59 6.39 5.51
C GLU A 23 24.05 6.39 5.37
N ALA A 24 23.54 6.30 4.14
CA ALA A 24 22.10 6.25 3.88
C ALA A 24 21.42 5.02 4.50
N ILE A 25 22.08 3.85 4.43
CA ILE A 25 21.61 2.62 5.08
C ILE A 25 21.57 2.82 6.60
N SER A 26 22.65 3.30 7.20
CA SER A 26 22.73 3.56 8.65
C SER A 26 21.65 4.54 9.12
N MET A 27 21.37 5.58 8.33
CA MET A 27 20.32 6.55 8.64
C MET A 27 18.92 5.90 8.61
N ARG A 28 18.65 5.05 7.60
CA ARG A 28 17.38 4.33 7.48
C ARG A 28 17.21 3.29 8.59
N GLU A 29 18.27 2.57 8.93
CA GLU A 29 18.28 1.60 10.03
C GLU A 29 17.97 2.29 11.36
N LYS A 30 18.60 3.42 11.65
CA LYS A 30 18.30 4.22 12.85
C LYS A 30 16.85 4.69 12.90
N GLN A 31 16.29 5.13 11.77
CA GLN A 31 14.89 5.53 11.67
C GLN A 31 13.95 4.34 11.90
N LEU A 32 14.27 3.18 11.33
CA LEU A 32 13.47 1.97 11.50
C LEU A 32 13.47 1.49 12.94
N ILE A 33 14.63 1.39 13.58
CA ILE A 33 14.77 1.03 14.99
C ILE A 33 14.01 2.03 15.87
N GLY A 34 14.13 3.34 15.59
CA GLY A 34 13.41 4.38 16.32
C GLY A 34 11.89 4.24 16.23
N ASN A 35 11.36 3.98 15.04
CA ASN A 35 9.91 3.84 14.83
C ASN A 35 9.36 2.54 15.47
N VAL A 36 10.08 1.42 15.34
CA VAL A 36 9.67 0.14 15.95
C VAL A 36 9.68 0.22 17.49
N ALA A 37 10.61 0.97 18.08
CA ALA A 37 10.63 1.19 19.52
C ALA A 37 9.45 2.05 20.00
N LEU A 38 9.06 3.07 19.24
CA LEU A 38 7.90 3.92 19.56
C LEU A 38 6.56 3.17 19.45
N ASP A 39 6.43 2.27 18.47
CA ASP A 39 5.23 1.42 18.33
C ASP A 39 5.08 0.45 19.52
N LEU A 40 6.18 0.07 20.18
CA LEU A 40 6.18 -0.80 21.37
C LEU A 40 5.87 -0.04 22.67
N GLU A 41 6.28 1.23 22.78
CA GLU A 41 6.10 2.04 23.99
C GLU A 41 4.66 2.57 24.18
N ILE A 42 3.85 2.55 23.12
CA ILE A 42 2.41 2.91 23.15
C ILE A 42 1.54 1.81 23.80
N ALA A 43 2.08 0.61 24.02
CA ALA A 43 1.31 -0.54 24.51
C ALA A 43 1.31 -0.72 26.05
N ILE A 44 1.98 0.15 26.83
CA ILE A 44 2.26 -0.16 28.25
C ILE A 44 1.50 0.72 29.27
N ASP A 45 0.93 1.87 28.89
CA ASP A 45 0.46 2.84 29.92
C ASP A 45 -1.04 3.17 29.97
N ASP A 46 -1.90 2.32 29.41
CA ASP A 46 -3.31 2.30 29.83
C ASP A 46 -3.91 0.94 29.49
N ALA A 47 -4.02 0.05 30.48
CA ALA A 47 -4.56 -1.29 30.27
C ALA A 47 -6.10 -1.22 30.18
N PRO A 48 -6.73 -1.42 29.00
CA PRO A 48 -8.11 -1.85 28.99
C PRO A 48 -8.12 -3.34 29.34
N SER A 49 -9.03 -3.74 30.23
CA SER A 49 -9.20 -5.13 30.66
C SER A 49 -9.13 -6.13 29.49
N PRO A 50 -8.48 -7.30 29.64
CA PRO A 50 -8.43 -8.30 28.59
C PRO A 50 -9.84 -8.69 28.14
N VAL A 51 -10.17 -8.41 26.88
CA VAL A 51 -11.45 -8.81 26.29
C VAL A 51 -11.46 -10.32 26.17
N ARG A 52 -12.18 -11.01 27.06
CA ARG A 52 -12.43 -12.45 26.96
C ARG A 52 -13.65 -12.67 26.07
N ILE A 53 -13.44 -13.19 24.87
CA ILE A 53 -14.51 -13.62 23.97
C ILE A 53 -14.95 -15.01 24.44
N VAL A 54 -16.21 -15.13 24.87
CA VAL A 54 -16.86 -16.40 25.18
C VAL A 54 -17.86 -16.72 24.08
N SER A 55 -17.74 -17.92 23.49
CA SER A 55 -18.70 -18.43 22.51
C SER A 55 -20.04 -18.70 23.20
N PRO A 56 -21.19 -18.38 22.56
CA PRO A 56 -22.51 -18.71 23.10
C PRO A 56 -22.62 -20.22 23.34
N LYS A 57 -23.08 -20.62 24.54
CA LYS A 57 -23.47 -22.01 24.81
C LYS A 57 -24.78 -22.29 24.07
N ASP A 58 -24.81 -23.40 23.35
CA ASP A 58 -26.07 -23.99 22.87
C ASP A 58 -26.90 -24.42 24.09
N ASP A 59 -28.13 -23.92 24.16
CA ASP A 59 -29.13 -24.31 25.15
C ASP A 59 -29.54 -25.77 24.90
N ASN A 60 -28.83 -26.70 25.53
CA ASN A 60 -29.38 -28.01 25.87
C ASN A 60 -29.23 -28.22 27.37
N ALA A 61 -30.38 -28.17 28.04
CA ALA A 61 -30.51 -28.50 29.44
C ALA A 61 -30.11 -29.97 29.69
N ASP A 62 -29.10 -30.20 30.52
CA ASP A 62 -29.23 -31.17 31.62
C ASP A 62 -28.11 -31.00 32.66
N ASN A 63 -28.56 -30.72 33.88
CA ASN A 63 -28.04 -30.99 35.23
C ASN A 63 -26.56 -31.31 35.53
N SER A 64 -26.15 -30.76 36.69
CA SER A 64 -25.22 -31.29 37.71
C SER A 64 -23.78 -30.74 37.74
N ASP A 65 -23.64 -29.71 38.58
CA ASP A 65 -22.81 -29.62 39.80
C ASP A 65 -21.33 -30.09 39.86
N GLU A 66 -20.61 -29.30 40.65
CA GLU A 66 -19.34 -29.51 41.36
C GLU A 66 -17.97 -29.35 40.64
N ASN A 67 -17.33 -28.23 40.97
CA ASN A 67 -15.91 -27.99 41.30
C ASN A 67 -14.84 -28.96 40.76
N GLU A 68 -13.79 -28.41 40.14
CA GLU A 68 -12.41 -28.77 40.50
C GLU A 68 -11.39 -27.73 39.98
N ASP A 69 -10.32 -27.64 40.74
CA ASP A 69 -9.33 -26.57 40.88
C ASP A 69 -8.03 -26.93 40.14
N VAL A 70 -7.08 -25.99 40.09
CA VAL A 70 -5.62 -26.16 39.80
C VAL A 70 -5.20 -26.64 38.39
N ASP A 71 -4.04 -26.32 37.79
CA ASP A 71 -2.85 -25.56 38.16
C ASP A 71 -2.13 -25.19 36.84
N LEU A 72 -1.34 -24.11 36.84
CA LEU A 72 -0.64 -23.60 35.67
C LEU A 72 0.86 -23.69 35.91
N GLU A 73 1.49 -24.80 35.50
CA GLU A 73 2.95 -24.99 35.63
C GLU A 73 3.64 -25.21 34.27
N THR A 74 4.33 -24.16 33.85
CA THR A 74 5.75 -24.15 33.43
C THR A 74 6.26 -25.32 32.60
N ILE A 75 6.50 -25.13 31.29
CA ILE A 75 7.54 -25.88 30.57
C ILE A 75 8.42 -24.92 29.76
N LYS A 76 9.70 -25.01 30.08
CA LYS A 76 10.84 -24.23 29.58
C LYS A 76 11.19 -24.57 28.13
N LEU A 77 11.80 -23.59 27.48
CA LEU A 77 12.58 -23.66 26.24
C LEU A 77 13.75 -24.65 26.36
N ASP A 78 14.03 -25.41 25.29
CA ASP A 78 15.38 -25.90 24.99
C ASP A 78 15.55 -26.24 23.49
N ASP A 79 16.81 -26.25 23.08
CA ASP A 79 17.40 -25.84 21.81
C ASP A 79 17.43 -26.85 20.64
N SER A 80 17.52 -26.25 19.44
CA SER A 80 18.34 -26.67 18.28
C SER A 80 18.09 -28.02 17.57
N GLN A 81 17.70 -27.95 16.30
CA GLN A 81 18.28 -28.84 15.28
C GLN A 81 18.25 -28.27 13.85
N GLU A 82 19.38 -28.45 13.18
CA GLU A 82 19.84 -28.01 11.86
C GLU A 82 18.99 -28.44 10.65
N LEU A 83 18.95 -27.53 9.66
CA LEU A 83 19.09 -27.74 8.21
C LEU A 83 18.57 -29.06 7.60
N GLN A 84 17.45 -28.99 6.87
CA GLN A 84 17.29 -29.67 5.57
C GLN A 84 16.33 -28.88 4.64
N ALA A 85 16.81 -28.53 3.45
CA ALA A 85 15.98 -28.42 2.24
C ALA A 85 16.27 -29.71 1.42
N PRO A 86 15.31 -30.30 0.67
CA PRO A 86 14.89 -29.70 -0.61
C PRO A 86 13.48 -30.08 -1.15
N TYR A 87 13.08 -29.31 -2.18
CA TYR A 87 12.24 -29.68 -3.35
C TYR A 87 10.71 -29.90 -3.23
N ASP A 88 10.02 -29.01 -3.95
CA ASP A 88 8.88 -29.15 -4.87
C ASP A 88 7.74 -30.14 -4.57
N GLY A 89 6.52 -29.58 -4.46
CA GLY A 89 5.29 -30.33 -4.32
C GLY A 89 4.10 -29.39 -4.20
N ASN A 90 3.38 -29.22 -5.32
CA ASN A 90 2.09 -28.55 -5.40
C ASN A 90 1.17 -28.92 -4.21
N ALA A 91 0.74 -27.94 -3.45
CA ALA A 91 -0.32 -28.08 -2.46
C ALA A 91 -1.37 -26.98 -2.68
N ASP A 92 -2.45 -27.36 -3.34
CA ASP A 92 -3.75 -26.72 -3.20
C ASP A 92 -4.15 -26.82 -1.73
N LEU A 93 -4.16 -25.70 -1.03
CA LEU A 93 -4.78 -25.58 0.29
C LEU A 93 -5.58 -24.28 0.34
N LYS A 94 -6.88 -24.44 0.09
CA LYS A 94 -7.92 -23.56 0.59
C LYS A 94 -7.72 -23.31 2.08
N THR A 95 -7.61 -22.04 2.45
CA THR A 95 -7.93 -21.56 3.78
C THR A 95 -8.84 -20.34 3.61
N ASP A 96 -10.14 -20.59 3.68
CA ASP A 96 -11.13 -19.58 4.00
C ASP A 96 -10.94 -19.16 5.47
N ASN A 97 -11.16 -17.86 5.70
CA ASN A 97 -11.42 -17.19 6.98
C ASN A 97 -10.23 -16.92 7.91
N GLU A 98 -9.67 -15.71 7.82
CA GLU A 98 -9.81 -14.69 8.88
C GLU A 98 -9.23 -13.32 8.42
N LEU A 99 -10.00 -12.56 7.66
CA LEU A 99 -9.75 -11.12 7.39
C LEU A 99 -10.98 -10.31 7.79
N ILE A 100 -11.46 -10.50 9.03
CA ILE A 100 -12.73 -9.91 9.49
C ILE A 100 -12.56 -8.47 10.04
N ASN A 101 -11.34 -7.96 10.24
CA ASN A 101 -11.17 -6.67 10.91
C ASN A 101 -10.51 -5.56 10.06
N LEU A 102 -10.87 -5.47 8.78
CA LEU A 102 -10.59 -4.28 7.96
C LEU A 102 -11.75 -3.84 7.05
N GLU A 103 -12.96 -4.34 7.29
CA GLU A 103 -14.16 -4.03 6.48
C GLU A 103 -15.04 -2.89 7.03
N ALA A 104 -14.60 -2.13 8.04
CA ALA A 104 -15.42 -1.05 8.60
C ALA A 104 -15.19 0.35 7.98
N SER A 105 -14.27 0.51 7.03
CA SER A 105 -14.10 1.78 6.31
C SER A 105 -13.59 1.58 4.90
N THR A 106 -14.52 1.29 4.00
CA THR A 106 -14.57 1.58 2.53
C THR A 106 -15.48 0.56 1.85
N SER A 107 -16.64 0.26 2.45
CA SER A 107 -17.70 -0.51 1.79
C SER A 107 -18.43 0.41 0.81
N GLY A 108 -17.84 0.54 -0.38
CA GLY A 108 -18.38 1.33 -1.49
C GLY A 108 -17.41 1.31 -2.65
N ASN A 109 -17.47 0.26 -3.48
CA ASN A 109 -16.90 0.11 -4.85
C ASN A 109 -15.79 -0.95 -5.08
N MET A 110 -15.66 -1.98 -4.24
CA MET A 110 -14.69 -3.08 -4.47
C MET A 110 -14.92 -3.86 -5.79
N SER A 111 -16.08 -3.74 -6.45
CA SER A 111 -16.33 -4.45 -7.71
C SER A 111 -15.65 -3.82 -8.93
N LYS A 112 -15.21 -2.56 -8.89
CA LYS A 112 -14.59 -1.88 -10.05
C LYS A 112 -13.06 -1.93 -10.06
N GLU A 113 -12.44 -2.29 -8.93
CA GLU A 113 -10.98 -2.35 -8.77
C GLU A 113 -10.38 -3.52 -9.56
N ALA A 114 -11.01 -4.69 -9.48
CA ALA A 114 -10.58 -5.90 -10.21
C ALA A 114 -10.60 -5.71 -11.73
N ASP A 115 -11.61 -4.99 -12.25
CA ASP A 115 -11.71 -4.65 -13.68
C ASP A 115 -10.60 -3.68 -14.12
N ARG A 116 -10.15 -2.79 -13.24
CA ARG A 116 -9.03 -1.87 -13.51
C ARG A 116 -7.68 -2.58 -13.54
N ILE A 117 -7.43 -3.54 -12.64
CA ILE A 117 -6.19 -4.35 -12.68
C ILE A 117 -6.16 -5.22 -13.94
N ASN A 118 -7.32 -5.75 -14.37
CA ASN A 118 -7.46 -6.46 -15.64
C ASN A 118 -7.27 -5.55 -16.87
N SER A 119 -7.51 -4.24 -16.77
CA SER A 119 -7.30 -3.31 -17.88
C SER A 119 -5.82 -3.23 -18.33
N LEU A 120 -4.88 -3.57 -17.43
CA LEU A 120 -3.46 -3.61 -17.72
C LEU A 120 -3.00 -4.96 -18.32
N LYS A 121 -3.88 -5.96 -18.39
CA LYS A 121 -3.54 -7.32 -18.85
C LYS A 121 -3.21 -7.40 -20.35
N GLY A 122 -3.34 -6.29 -21.09
CA GLY A 122 -3.06 -6.22 -22.53
C GLY A 122 -1.85 -5.37 -22.93
N VAL A 123 -1.25 -4.58 -22.02
CA VAL A 123 -0.15 -3.68 -22.39
C VAL A 123 1.15 -4.47 -22.57
N SER A 124 1.61 -4.55 -23.82
CA SER A 124 2.80 -5.32 -24.21
C SER A 124 4.05 -4.45 -24.35
N SER A 125 3.87 -3.12 -24.43
CA SER A 125 4.96 -2.16 -24.62
C SER A 125 4.81 -0.92 -23.74
N TYR A 126 5.92 -0.20 -23.55
CA TYR A 126 5.93 1.07 -22.79
C TYR A 126 5.06 2.16 -23.45
N GLU A 127 4.95 2.16 -24.78
CA GLU A 127 4.11 3.13 -25.49
C GLU A 127 2.62 2.85 -25.26
N GLU A 128 2.23 1.59 -25.44
CA GLU A 128 0.87 1.12 -25.22
C GLU A 128 0.44 1.31 -23.76
N PHE A 129 1.37 1.17 -22.81
CA PHE A 129 1.15 1.52 -21.41
C PHE A 129 0.84 3.02 -21.22
N LEU A 130 1.64 3.92 -21.81
CA LEU A 130 1.40 5.35 -21.69
C LEU A 130 0.09 5.78 -22.36
N GLU A 131 -0.24 5.19 -23.50
CA GLU A 131 -1.51 5.43 -24.21
C GLU A 131 -2.70 4.97 -23.37
N HIS A 132 -2.60 3.79 -22.73
CA HIS A 132 -3.63 3.30 -21.82
C HIS A 132 -3.85 4.23 -20.62
N ILE A 133 -2.77 4.75 -20.02
CA ILE A 133 -2.87 5.72 -18.93
C ILE A 133 -3.46 7.05 -19.42
N ASP A 134 -3.06 7.57 -20.60
CA ASP A 134 -3.69 8.79 -21.17
C ASP A 134 -5.19 8.58 -21.39
N GLN A 135 -5.59 7.40 -21.87
CA GLN A 135 -7.00 7.08 -22.08
C GLN A 135 -7.79 7.07 -20.75
N GLN A 136 -7.25 6.45 -19.70
CA GLN A 136 -7.90 6.48 -18.38
C GLN A 136 -7.99 7.90 -17.81
N LEU A 137 -6.94 8.70 -17.97
CA LEU A 137 -6.95 10.10 -17.55
C LEU A 137 -7.96 10.94 -18.33
N ARG A 138 -8.15 10.63 -19.62
CA ARG A 138 -9.17 11.27 -20.48
C ARG A 138 -10.58 10.92 -20.02
N ASP A 139 -10.84 9.67 -19.67
CA ASP A 139 -12.16 9.26 -19.15
C ASP A 139 -12.46 9.98 -17.84
N ILE A 140 -11.48 10.05 -16.92
CA ILE A 140 -11.59 10.82 -15.67
C ILE A 140 -11.83 12.30 -15.95
N GLU A 141 -11.15 12.90 -16.91
CA GLU A 141 -11.34 14.30 -17.31
C GLU A 141 -12.77 14.55 -17.79
N VAL A 142 -13.33 13.67 -18.63
CA VAL A 142 -14.72 13.79 -19.11
C VAL A 142 -15.71 13.71 -17.94
N GLU A 143 -15.49 12.77 -17.01
CA GLU A 143 -16.33 12.64 -15.81
C GLU A 143 -16.25 13.90 -14.91
N LEU A 144 -15.04 14.42 -14.68
CA LEU A 144 -14.83 15.63 -13.88
C LEU A 144 -15.45 16.88 -14.52
N VAL A 145 -15.25 17.09 -15.82
CA VAL A 145 -15.86 18.21 -16.55
C VAL A 145 -17.38 18.10 -16.51
N THR A 146 -17.91 16.90 -16.63
CA THR A 146 -19.35 16.63 -16.51
C THR A 146 -19.85 16.99 -15.11
N PHE A 147 -19.17 16.52 -14.07
CA PHE A 147 -19.47 16.86 -12.68
C PHE A 147 -19.45 18.37 -12.41
N LEU A 148 -18.42 19.08 -12.92
CA LEU A 148 -18.30 20.53 -12.76
C LEU A 148 -19.41 21.28 -13.50
N ARG A 149 -19.80 20.80 -14.69
CA ARG A 149 -20.91 21.37 -15.46
C ARG A 149 -22.25 21.19 -14.74
N PHE A 150 -22.52 20.00 -14.20
CA PHE A 150 -23.71 19.75 -13.39
C PHE A 150 -23.71 20.57 -12.11
N SER A 151 -22.58 20.63 -11.42
CA SER A 151 -22.42 21.45 -10.21
C SER A 151 -22.68 22.92 -10.51
N SER A 152 -22.23 23.43 -11.67
CA SER A 152 -22.51 24.81 -12.09
C SER A 152 -23.96 25.07 -12.49
N LEU A 153 -24.73 24.03 -12.80
CA LEU A 153 -26.17 24.15 -13.10
C LEU A 153 -27.02 24.08 -11.82
N ILE A 154 -26.57 23.32 -10.82
CA ILE A 154 -27.30 23.05 -9.58
C ILE A 154 -26.97 24.08 -8.50
N LEU A 155 -25.72 24.54 -8.40
CA LEU A 155 -25.31 25.52 -7.38
C LEU A 155 -25.48 26.95 -7.91
N GLU A 156 -26.10 27.80 -7.09
CA GLU A 156 -26.10 29.24 -7.31
C GLU A 156 -24.66 29.77 -7.20
N ASN A 157 -24.31 30.82 -7.95
CA ASN A 157 -22.91 31.27 -8.13
C ASN A 157 -22.14 31.53 -6.81
N LYS A 158 -22.86 31.86 -5.73
CA LYS A 158 -22.28 32.09 -4.41
C LYS A 158 -21.89 30.78 -3.69
N ASP A 159 -22.73 29.76 -3.80
CA ASP A 159 -22.50 28.46 -3.16
C ASP A 159 -21.43 27.64 -3.89
N LYS A 160 -21.23 27.91 -5.19
CA LYS A 160 -20.23 27.23 -6.01
C LYS A 160 -18.79 27.43 -5.51
N LEU A 161 -18.47 28.63 -5.03
CA LEU A 161 -17.11 29.00 -4.60
C LEU A 161 -16.81 28.55 -3.16
N GLU A 162 -17.86 28.33 -2.35
CA GLU A 162 -17.74 27.77 -0.99
C GLU A 162 -17.81 26.23 -0.98
N ASN A 163 -18.20 25.61 -2.09
CA ASN A 163 -18.29 24.16 -2.16
C ASN A 163 -16.91 23.50 -2.27
N SER A 164 -16.43 22.94 -1.17
CA SER A 164 -15.15 22.23 -1.10
C SER A 164 -15.02 21.09 -2.10
N LYS A 165 -16.12 20.43 -2.49
CA LYS A 165 -16.09 19.34 -3.49
C LYS A 165 -15.91 19.86 -4.91
N VAL A 166 -16.49 21.03 -5.24
CA VAL A 166 -16.28 21.67 -6.55
C VAL A 166 -14.84 22.15 -6.69
N GLN A 167 -14.29 22.75 -5.62
CA GLN A 167 -12.88 23.15 -5.61
C GLN A 167 -11.96 21.92 -5.72
N GLN A 168 -12.22 20.87 -4.94
CA GLN A 168 -11.45 19.63 -5.02
C GLN A 168 -11.52 19.01 -6.44
N ALA A 169 -12.68 19.01 -7.08
CA ALA A 169 -12.82 18.51 -8.45
C ALA A 169 -12.03 19.36 -9.47
N LEU A 170 -11.94 20.68 -9.27
CA LEU A 170 -11.08 21.55 -10.08
C LEU A 170 -9.59 21.23 -9.86
N ASP A 171 -9.17 21.04 -8.62
CA ASP A 171 -7.77 20.71 -8.28
C ASP A 171 -7.38 19.34 -8.88
N VAL A 172 -8.27 18.35 -8.83
CA VAL A 172 -8.06 17.05 -9.47
C VAL A 172 -8.01 17.18 -10.99
N LEU A 173 -8.89 17.99 -11.60
CA LEU A 173 -8.88 18.22 -13.04
C LEU A 173 -7.55 18.85 -13.51
N GLU A 174 -7.05 19.84 -12.78
CA GLU A 174 -5.75 20.45 -13.04
C GLU A 174 -4.62 19.41 -12.92
N GLY A 175 -4.64 18.56 -11.88
CA GLY A 175 -3.69 17.47 -11.74
C GLY A 175 -3.73 16.46 -12.90
N VAL A 176 -4.93 16.14 -13.40
CA VAL A 176 -5.12 15.28 -14.58
C VAL A 176 -4.51 15.93 -15.82
N HIS A 177 -4.78 17.21 -16.07
CA HIS A 177 -4.18 17.95 -17.20
C HIS A 177 -2.65 17.96 -17.15
N GLN A 178 -2.07 18.21 -15.97
CA GLN A 178 -0.62 18.18 -15.80
C GLN A 178 -0.02 16.80 -16.06
N LEU A 179 -0.67 15.72 -15.60
CA LEU A 179 -0.22 14.35 -15.84
C LEU A 179 -0.28 14.00 -17.33
N ARG A 180 -1.36 14.35 -18.03
CA ARG A 180 -1.50 14.11 -19.47
C ARG A 180 -0.45 14.88 -20.27
N GLY A 181 -0.21 16.15 -19.94
CA GLY A 181 0.87 16.94 -20.56
C GLY A 181 2.27 16.35 -20.31
N ARG A 182 2.51 15.74 -19.15
CA ARG A 182 3.75 15.01 -18.87
C ARG A 182 3.89 13.75 -19.72
N ILE A 183 2.82 12.97 -19.88
CA ILE A 183 2.80 11.78 -20.75
C ILE A 183 3.10 12.19 -22.19
N GLU A 184 2.41 13.21 -22.70
CA GLU A 184 2.64 13.76 -24.04
C GLU A 184 4.11 14.20 -24.22
N SER A 185 4.67 14.90 -23.24
CA SER A 185 6.09 15.31 -23.26
C SER A 185 7.05 14.12 -23.33
N ILE A 186 6.72 13.01 -22.66
CA ILE A 186 7.54 11.78 -22.68
C ILE A 186 7.44 11.12 -24.06
N VAL A 187 6.23 11.01 -24.62
CA VAL A 187 5.96 10.44 -25.94
C VAL A 187 6.67 11.23 -27.03
N GLN A 188 6.56 12.57 -27.02
CA GLN A 188 7.21 13.45 -27.99
C GLN A 188 8.75 13.37 -27.94
N LYS A 189 9.33 13.40 -26.73
CA LYS A 189 10.78 13.23 -26.54
C LYS A 189 11.30 11.91 -27.10
N LYS A 190 10.52 10.84 -26.95
CA LYS A 190 10.85 9.51 -27.46
C LYS A 190 10.70 9.42 -28.98
N ALA A 191 9.72 10.12 -29.57
CA ALA A 191 9.48 10.13 -31.01
C ALA A 191 10.51 10.96 -31.82
N GLY A 192 11.42 11.69 -31.15
CA GLY A 192 12.43 12.53 -31.82
C GLY A 192 11.83 13.74 -32.54
N VAL A 193 10.59 14.11 -32.22
CA VAL A 193 9.90 15.29 -32.76
C VAL A 193 10.26 16.46 -31.85
N HIS A 194 11.24 17.26 -32.27
CA HIS A 194 11.59 18.54 -31.67
C HIS A 194 10.99 19.70 -32.44
#